data_AF-A0A7S3LY21-F1
#
_entry.id   AF-A0A7S3LY21-F1
#
_cell.length_a   1.000
_cell.length_b   1.000
_cell.length_c   1.000
_cell.angle_alpha   90.00
_cell.angle_beta   90.00
_cell.angle_gamma   90.00
#
_symmetry.space_group_name_H-M   'P 1'
#
loop_
_entity.id
_entity.type
_entity.pdbx_description
1 polymer ?
#
loop_
_entity_poly.entity_id
_entity_poly.type
_entity_poly.pdbx_seq_one_letter_code
_entity_poly.pdbx_strand_id
1 'polypeptide(L)'
;VNSDKGITNLHVPSDIIIDASMPAMIRSSGQMWTPGNKLKDCKAIIPDRCYAGVFHECIENCIKHGAFDPKTMGTVPNVGLMAQKAEEYGSHDKTFEVKKPGTMRVVNSDTGAVLLVHEVEEGDIWRMCQTKDIPIQDWVKLAVTRARASGAKAIFWLDCNRAHDLNMIQKVKKYLPQHNTEGLDIEIMGPVEACRLSCDRAREGKDTISVTGNVLRDYNTDLFPIIELGTSAKMLSIVPMLAGGGMYETGAGGSAPKHVEQLVEENHLRWDSLGEYLALA
;
A
#
# COMPACT_ATOMS: atom_id res chain seq x y z
N VAL A 1 -16.25 10.12 11.73
CA VAL A 1 -16.87 8.84 11.33
C VAL A 1 -18.32 9.06 10.97
N ASN A 2 -19.09 9.65 11.90
CA ASN A 2 -20.46 10.11 11.70
C ASN A 2 -20.73 11.31 12.61
N SER A 3 -20.84 12.52 12.07
CA SER A 3 -21.06 13.74 12.87
C SER A 3 -22.45 13.77 13.51
N ASP A 4 -23.47 13.28 12.82
CA ASP A 4 -24.86 13.31 13.28
C ASP A 4 -25.09 12.37 14.47
N LYS A 5 -24.33 11.26 14.52
CA LYS A 5 -24.30 10.31 15.63
C LYS A 5 -23.21 10.63 16.68
N GLY A 6 -22.46 11.73 16.51
CA GLY A 6 -21.37 12.11 17.44
C GLY A 6 -20.14 11.19 17.43
N ILE A 7 -19.99 10.32 16.42
CA ILE A 7 -18.92 9.31 16.34
C ILE A 7 -17.65 9.94 15.74
N THR A 8 -16.63 10.06 16.58
CA THR A 8 -15.32 10.67 16.27
C THR A 8 -14.29 9.64 15.79
N ASN A 9 -13.13 10.13 15.31
CA ASN A 9 -11.97 9.30 14.94
C ASN A 9 -11.44 8.41 16.08
N LEU A 10 -11.73 8.75 17.33
CA LEU A 10 -11.20 8.06 18.52
C LEU A 10 -12.21 7.10 19.15
N HIS A 11 -13.38 6.89 18.53
CA HIS A 11 -14.41 6.01 19.09
C HIS A 11 -14.05 4.54 18.95
N VAL A 12 -13.72 4.08 17.73
CA VAL A 12 -13.40 2.67 17.45
C VAL A 12 -12.17 2.60 16.56
N PRO A 13 -11.15 1.78 16.90
CA PRO A 13 -9.90 1.70 16.12
C PRO A 13 -10.06 1.29 14.66
N SER A 14 -11.11 0.52 14.33
CA SER A 14 -11.38 0.01 12.98
C SER A 14 -12.22 0.96 12.12
N ASP A 15 -12.68 2.10 12.65
CA ASP A 15 -13.56 3.00 11.89
C ASP A 15 -12.81 3.80 10.82
N ILE A 16 -11.54 4.13 11.06
CA ILE A 16 -10.70 4.94 10.20
C ILE A 16 -9.44 4.15 9.88
N ILE A 17 -9.46 3.48 8.73
CA ILE A 17 -8.36 2.64 8.24
C ILE A 17 -7.57 3.45 7.21
N ILE A 18 -6.24 3.48 7.35
CA ILE A 18 -5.34 4.42 6.67
C ILE A 18 -5.38 4.31 5.14
N ASP A 19 -5.43 3.09 4.61
CA ASP A 19 -5.51 2.74 3.20
C ASP A 19 -6.71 3.37 2.50
N ALA A 20 -7.90 3.35 3.12
CA ALA A 20 -9.12 3.93 2.56
C ALA A 20 -9.33 5.40 2.97
N SER A 21 -8.97 5.77 4.20
CA SER A 21 -9.24 7.10 4.75
C SER A 21 -8.33 8.19 4.17
N MET A 22 -7.05 7.88 3.92
CA MET A 22 -6.12 8.86 3.36
C MET A 22 -6.49 9.25 1.91
N PRO A 23 -6.76 8.32 0.98
CA PRO A 23 -7.22 8.66 -0.36
C PRO A 23 -8.56 9.40 -0.35
N ALA A 24 -9.50 9.01 0.52
CA ALA A 24 -10.77 9.71 0.67
C ALA A 24 -10.59 11.18 1.10
N MET A 25 -9.65 11.42 2.03
CA MET A 25 -9.28 12.77 2.47
C MET A 25 -8.60 13.57 1.36
N ILE A 26 -7.61 12.98 0.66
CA ILE A 26 -6.90 13.61 -0.46
C ILE A 26 -7.89 14.01 -1.57
N ARG A 27 -8.79 13.11 -1.96
CA ARG A 27 -9.84 13.37 -2.96
C ARG A 27 -10.82 14.45 -2.51
N SER A 28 -11.08 14.55 -1.20
CA SER A 28 -11.96 15.56 -0.61
C SER A 28 -11.23 16.88 -0.32
N SER A 29 -10.36 17.32 -1.25
CA SER A 29 -9.57 18.56 -1.14
C SER A 29 -8.63 18.62 0.07
N GLY A 30 -8.17 17.47 0.58
CA GLY A 30 -7.32 17.42 1.77
C GLY A 30 -8.09 17.62 3.09
N GLN A 31 -9.40 17.40 3.09
CA GLN A 31 -10.27 17.76 4.21
C GLN A 31 -10.99 16.56 4.83
N MET A 32 -11.36 16.70 6.10
CA MET A 32 -12.17 15.74 6.85
C MET A 32 -13.37 16.42 7.52
N TRP A 33 -14.38 15.62 7.87
CA TRP A 33 -15.61 16.08 8.48
C TRP A 33 -15.43 16.53 9.94
N THR A 34 -15.87 17.74 10.24
CA THR A 34 -15.95 18.31 11.60
C THR A 34 -17.25 17.89 12.32
N PRO A 35 -17.35 18.08 13.65
CA PRO A 35 -18.60 17.86 14.37
C PRO A 35 -19.80 18.64 13.83
N GLY A 36 -19.57 19.80 13.20
CA GLY A 36 -20.60 20.63 12.57
C GLY A 36 -20.99 20.22 11.14
N ASN A 37 -20.67 18.99 10.73
CA ASN A 37 -20.93 18.44 9.39
C ASN A 37 -20.39 19.32 8.24
N LYS A 38 -19.17 19.85 8.42
CA LYS A 38 -18.45 20.62 7.40
C LYS A 38 -17.07 20.02 7.19
N LEU A 39 -16.61 20.01 5.94
CA LEU A 39 -15.23 19.68 5.59
C LEU A 39 -14.28 20.81 6.05
N LYS A 40 -13.15 20.42 6.63
CA LYS A 40 -12.03 21.30 6.97
C LYS A 40 -10.71 20.59 6.81
N ASP A 41 -9.66 21.37 6.59
CA ASP A 41 -8.27 20.92 6.60
C ASP A 41 -7.98 20.18 7.91
N CYS A 42 -7.19 19.12 7.82
CA CYS A 42 -6.84 18.29 8.96
C CYS A 42 -5.35 18.03 9.04
N LYS A 43 -4.88 17.69 10.25
CA LYS A 43 -3.58 17.08 10.46
C LYS A 43 -3.77 15.57 10.50
N ALA A 44 -3.47 14.88 9.41
CA ALA A 44 -3.48 13.41 9.37
C ALA A 44 -2.25 12.86 10.09
N ILE A 45 -2.43 12.30 11.28
CA ILE A 45 -1.35 11.76 12.10
C ILE A 45 -1.10 10.30 11.69
N ILE A 46 0.03 10.06 11.04
CA ILE A 46 0.56 8.71 10.76
C ILE A 46 1.87 8.58 11.55
N PRO A 47 1.88 7.87 12.70
CA PRO A 47 3.01 7.90 13.61
C PRO A 47 4.31 7.34 13.03
N ASP A 48 4.22 6.26 12.25
CA ASP A 48 5.38 5.59 11.67
C ASP A 48 5.79 6.20 10.32
N ARG A 49 7.10 6.41 10.16
CA ARG A 49 7.67 7.09 8.99
C ARG A 49 7.82 6.22 7.75
N CYS A 50 7.66 4.89 7.84
CA CYS A 50 7.96 3.99 6.72
C CYS A 50 7.11 4.32 5.48
N TYR A 51 5.87 4.75 5.69
CA TYR A 51 4.89 4.92 4.61
C TYR A 51 4.21 6.30 4.61
N ALA A 52 4.28 7.05 5.72
CA ALA A 52 3.64 8.37 5.84
C ALA A 52 4.08 9.36 4.75
N GLY A 53 5.35 9.31 4.35
CA GLY A 53 5.92 10.19 3.33
C GLY A 53 5.25 10.08 1.95
N VAL A 54 4.70 8.91 1.60
CA VAL A 54 3.99 8.70 0.33
C VAL A 54 2.72 9.55 0.27
N PHE A 55 1.91 9.50 1.33
CA PHE A 55 0.70 10.33 1.39
C PHE A 55 1.03 11.82 1.46
N HIS A 56 2.06 12.19 2.22
CA HIS A 56 2.49 13.59 2.29
C HIS A 56 2.91 14.12 0.92
N GLU A 57 3.68 13.35 0.15
CA GLU A 57 4.09 13.74 -1.20
C GLU A 57 2.90 13.88 -2.15
N CYS A 58 1.92 12.97 -2.09
CA CYS A 58 0.70 13.09 -2.89
C CYS A 58 -0.10 14.35 -2.52
N ILE A 59 -0.15 14.72 -1.23
CA ILE A 59 -0.80 15.94 -0.76
C ILE A 59 -0.06 17.18 -1.27
N GLU A 60 1.27 17.25 -1.11
CA GLU A 60 2.09 18.37 -1.60
C GLU A 60 1.96 18.53 -3.12
N ASN A 61 1.92 17.42 -3.86
CA ASN A 61 1.69 17.43 -5.29
C ASN A 61 0.32 18.04 -5.65
N CYS A 62 -0.75 17.69 -4.92
CA CYS A 62 -2.06 18.31 -5.08
C CYS A 62 -2.10 19.79 -4.68
N ILE A 63 -1.40 20.19 -3.62
CA ILE A 63 -1.28 21.61 -3.22
C ILE A 63 -0.61 22.42 -4.34
N LYS A 64 0.45 21.88 -4.94
CA LYS A 64 1.24 22.55 -5.98
C LYS A 64 0.54 22.59 -7.34
N HIS A 65 -0.19 21.54 -7.70
CA HIS A 65 -0.70 21.34 -9.06
C HIS A 65 -2.23 21.29 -9.17
N GLY A 66 -2.94 21.41 -8.05
CA GLY A 66 -4.39 21.21 -7.97
C GLY A 66 -4.79 19.73 -7.97
N ALA A 67 -6.10 19.47 -7.95
CA ALA A 67 -6.64 18.11 -8.03
C ALA A 67 -6.19 17.42 -9.33
N PHE A 68 -6.09 16.09 -9.30
CA PHE A 68 -5.91 15.30 -10.53
C PHE A 68 -7.14 15.42 -11.43
N ASP A 69 -6.95 15.34 -12.75
CA ASP A 69 -8.04 15.24 -13.72
C ASP A 69 -8.18 13.78 -14.19
N PRO A 70 -9.22 13.05 -13.74
CA PRO A 70 -9.47 11.68 -14.15
C PRO A 70 -9.65 11.48 -15.66
N LYS A 71 -9.94 12.54 -16.42
CA LYS A 71 -10.14 12.45 -17.88
C LYS A 71 -8.83 12.32 -18.66
N THR A 72 -7.74 12.84 -18.11
CA THR A 72 -6.45 12.95 -18.82
C THR A 72 -5.30 12.28 -18.10
N MET A 73 -5.48 11.92 -16.82
CA MET A 73 -4.40 11.31 -16.06
C MET A 73 -4.06 9.90 -16.55
N GLY A 74 -2.78 9.55 -16.45
CA GLY A 74 -2.31 8.17 -16.60
C GLY A 74 -2.65 7.34 -15.37
N THR A 75 -2.32 6.05 -15.42
CA THR A 75 -2.60 5.10 -14.33
C THR A 75 -1.34 4.64 -13.60
N VAL A 76 -1.48 4.35 -12.31
CA VAL A 76 -0.42 3.76 -11.48
C VAL A 76 -0.80 2.35 -11.02
N PRO A 77 -0.63 1.31 -11.86
CA PRO A 77 -0.85 -0.07 -11.46
C PRO A 77 0.17 -0.53 -10.41
N ASN A 78 -0.11 -1.64 -9.72
CA ASN A 78 0.76 -2.19 -8.69
C ASN A 78 1.18 -3.65 -8.96
N VAL A 79 2.44 -3.96 -8.63
CA VAL A 79 2.96 -5.32 -8.48
C VAL A 79 3.46 -5.47 -7.04
N GLY A 80 2.67 -6.14 -6.19
CA GLY A 80 2.89 -6.25 -4.76
C GLY A 80 3.56 -7.55 -4.32
N LEU A 81 4.55 -7.45 -3.45
CA LEU A 81 5.14 -8.61 -2.76
C LEU A 81 4.27 -9.01 -1.57
N MET A 82 3.55 -10.13 -1.66
CA MET A 82 2.67 -10.58 -0.57
C MET A 82 2.73 -12.08 -0.24
N ALA A 83 3.27 -12.90 -1.15
CA ALA A 83 3.21 -14.35 -1.02
C ALA A 83 3.86 -14.85 0.28
N GLN A 84 3.21 -15.84 0.90
CA GLN A 84 3.65 -16.47 2.15
C GLN A 84 3.76 -15.51 3.35
N LYS A 85 2.81 -14.58 3.47
CA LYS A 85 2.74 -13.57 4.55
C LYS A 85 4.01 -12.73 4.61
N ALA A 86 4.39 -12.16 3.46
CA ALA A 86 5.58 -11.32 3.36
C ALA A 86 5.48 -10.10 4.27
N GLU A 87 6.62 -9.75 4.88
CA GLU A 87 6.82 -8.50 5.62
C GLU A 87 5.88 -8.37 6.85
N GLU A 88 5.23 -7.22 7.04
CA GLU A 88 4.38 -6.93 8.21
C GLU A 88 3.18 -7.88 8.34
N TYR A 89 2.61 -8.37 7.23
CA TYR A 89 1.44 -9.27 7.26
C TYR A 89 1.78 -10.64 7.86
N GLY A 90 3.07 -10.95 8.01
CA GLY A 90 3.55 -12.13 8.70
C GLY A 90 3.99 -11.87 10.14
N SER A 91 3.88 -10.66 10.67
CA SER A 91 4.51 -10.28 11.94
C SER A 91 3.63 -10.44 13.18
N HIS A 92 2.35 -10.78 13.03
CA HIS A 92 1.38 -10.74 14.14
C HIS A 92 1.79 -11.56 15.37
N ASP A 93 2.28 -12.78 15.15
CA ASP A 93 2.80 -13.69 16.18
C ASP A 93 4.21 -13.33 16.68
N LYS A 94 4.80 -12.26 16.14
CA LYS A 94 6.15 -11.76 16.40
C LYS A 94 6.14 -10.28 16.80
N THR A 95 4.99 -9.76 17.25
CA THR A 95 4.84 -8.40 17.76
C THR A 95 4.53 -8.48 19.26
N PHE A 96 5.28 -7.74 20.06
CA PHE A 96 5.19 -7.78 21.51
C PHE A 96 5.22 -6.36 22.08
N GLU A 97 4.32 -6.09 23.02
CA GLU A 97 4.42 -4.93 23.90
C GLU A 97 5.41 -5.28 25.03
N VAL A 98 6.48 -4.51 25.12
CA VAL A 98 7.57 -4.73 26.07
C VAL A 98 7.08 -4.41 27.48
N LYS A 99 7.22 -5.38 28.40
CA LYS A 99 6.69 -5.27 29.77
C LYS A 99 7.70 -4.74 30.80
N LYS A 100 8.99 -4.73 30.47
CA LYS A 100 10.07 -4.22 31.32
C LYS A 100 11.21 -3.71 30.43
N PRO A 101 11.93 -2.65 30.84
CA PRO A 101 13.07 -2.16 30.08
C PRO A 101 14.20 -3.20 30.02
N GLY A 102 14.95 -3.19 28.92
CA GLY A 102 16.07 -4.10 28.71
C GLY A 102 16.41 -4.25 27.23
N THR A 103 16.87 -5.45 26.84
CA THR A 103 17.33 -5.71 25.49
C THR A 103 16.52 -6.83 24.82
N MET A 104 15.93 -6.54 23.66
CA MET A 104 15.35 -7.54 22.76
C MET A 104 16.43 -8.10 21.83
N ARG A 105 16.59 -9.43 21.80
CA ARG A 105 17.58 -10.12 20.95
C ARG A 105 16.94 -11.19 20.10
N VAL A 106 17.39 -11.29 18.85
CA VAL A 106 17.11 -12.43 17.97
C VAL A 106 18.36 -13.27 17.91
N VAL A 107 18.26 -14.55 18.29
CA VAL A 107 19.41 -15.45 18.45
C VAL A 107 19.23 -16.66 17.55
N ASN A 108 20.29 -17.05 16.85
CA ASN A 108 20.32 -18.32 16.13
C ASN A 108 20.36 -19.47 17.15
N SER A 109 19.35 -20.35 17.12
CA SER A 109 19.18 -21.43 18.10
C SER A 109 20.35 -22.43 18.12
N ASP A 110 20.96 -22.66 16.96
CA ASP A 110 21.94 -23.74 16.79
C ASP A 110 23.35 -23.29 17.17
N THR A 111 23.67 -22.02 16.90
CA THR A 111 25.01 -21.45 17.13
C THR A 111 25.09 -20.55 18.36
N GLY A 112 23.95 -20.09 18.88
CA GLY A 112 23.88 -19.07 19.93
C GLY A 112 24.26 -17.66 19.48
N ALA A 113 24.53 -17.46 18.18
CA ALA A 113 24.91 -16.15 17.64
C ALA A 113 23.73 -15.16 17.71
N VAL A 114 23.98 -13.96 18.25
CA VAL A 114 23.00 -12.87 18.23
C VAL A 114 22.97 -12.25 16.83
N LEU A 115 21.79 -12.24 16.21
CA LEU A 115 21.57 -11.74 14.85
C LEU A 115 21.09 -10.28 14.84
N LEU A 116 20.17 -9.94 15.75
CA LEU A 116 19.60 -8.61 15.92
C LEU A 116 19.52 -8.28 17.40
N VAL A 117 19.72 -7.00 17.74
CA VAL A 117 19.68 -6.50 19.12
C VAL A 117 19.08 -5.09 19.14
N HIS A 118 18.19 -4.84 20.10
CA HIS A 118 17.57 -3.54 20.33
C HIS A 118 17.47 -3.30 21.84
N GLU A 119 17.86 -2.11 22.29
CA GLU A 119 17.46 -1.61 23.60
C GLU A 119 15.99 -1.19 23.52
N VAL A 120 15.21 -1.54 24.55
CA VAL A 120 13.76 -1.31 24.63
C VAL A 120 13.36 -0.84 26.01
N GLU A 121 12.30 -0.03 26.08
CA GLU A 121 11.69 0.47 27.30
C GLU A 121 10.32 -0.19 27.56
N GLU A 122 9.79 -0.01 28.77
CA GLU A 122 8.43 -0.46 29.08
C GLU A 122 7.39 0.27 28.22
N GLY A 123 6.48 -0.48 27.61
CA GLY A 123 5.45 0.04 26.71
C GLY A 123 5.85 0.11 25.24
N ASP A 124 7.13 -0.10 24.90
CA ASP A 124 7.57 -0.18 23.50
C ASP A 124 6.87 -1.33 22.77
N ILE A 125 6.60 -1.14 21.47
CA ILE A 125 6.11 -2.20 20.60
C ILE A 125 7.27 -2.71 19.76
N TRP A 126 7.80 -3.88 20.13
CA TRP A 126 8.83 -4.56 19.37
C TRP A 126 8.21 -5.54 18.36
N ARG A 127 8.71 -5.58 17.12
CA ARG A 127 8.22 -6.50 16.09
C ARG A 127 9.34 -7.09 15.24
N MET A 128 9.11 -8.30 14.71
CA MET A 128 9.97 -8.93 13.69
C MET A 128 9.16 -9.38 12.47
N CYS A 129 9.64 -9.02 11.29
CA CYS A 129 9.06 -9.38 10.00
C CYS A 129 9.95 -10.38 9.25
N GLN A 130 9.36 -11.13 8.31
CA GLN A 130 10.09 -12.10 7.49
C GLN A 130 9.59 -12.06 6.05
N THR A 131 10.49 -12.25 5.10
CA THR A 131 10.17 -12.37 3.68
C THR A 131 11.02 -13.49 3.10
N LYS A 132 10.39 -14.48 2.47
CA LYS A 132 11.11 -15.63 1.91
C LYS A 132 11.61 -15.33 0.50
N ASP A 133 12.71 -15.96 0.13
CA ASP A 133 13.41 -15.67 -1.13
C ASP A 133 12.59 -16.03 -2.39
N ILE A 134 11.86 -17.14 -2.37
CA ILE A 134 11.01 -17.58 -3.49
C ILE A 134 9.95 -16.52 -3.84
N PRO A 135 9.15 -15.99 -2.88
CA PRO A 135 8.29 -14.83 -3.11
C PRO A 135 8.97 -13.62 -3.76
N ILE A 136 10.23 -13.31 -3.40
CA ILE A 136 10.95 -12.16 -3.95
C ILE A 136 11.32 -12.40 -5.42
N GLN A 137 11.78 -13.60 -5.76
CA GLN A 137 12.09 -13.97 -7.15
C GLN A 137 10.84 -13.88 -8.04
N ASP A 138 9.71 -14.41 -7.57
CA ASP A 138 8.45 -14.36 -8.31
C ASP A 138 7.94 -12.92 -8.45
N TRP A 139 8.06 -12.10 -7.42
CA TRP A 139 7.72 -10.67 -7.46
C TRP A 139 8.55 -9.90 -8.50
N VAL A 140 9.86 -10.12 -8.57
CA VAL A 140 10.73 -9.50 -9.60
C VAL A 140 10.34 -9.98 -11.00
N LYS A 141 10.10 -11.28 -11.17
CA LYS A 141 9.63 -11.86 -12.43
C LYS A 141 8.32 -11.22 -12.88
N LEU A 142 7.36 -11.07 -11.98
CA LEU A 142 6.05 -10.48 -12.26
C LEU A 142 6.20 -9.00 -12.67
N ALA A 143 7.06 -8.24 -11.99
CA ALA A 143 7.34 -6.85 -12.34
C ALA A 143 7.86 -6.71 -13.78
N VAL A 144 8.84 -7.54 -14.16
CA VAL A 144 9.37 -7.55 -15.55
C VAL A 144 8.30 -7.98 -16.54
N THR A 145 7.50 -8.99 -16.19
CA THR A 145 6.41 -9.48 -17.04
C THR A 145 5.38 -8.39 -17.31
N ARG A 146 4.99 -7.63 -16.27
CA ARG A 146 4.03 -6.53 -16.40
C ARG A 146 4.61 -5.34 -17.16
N ALA A 147 5.85 -4.94 -16.87
CA ALA A 147 6.53 -3.87 -17.61
C ALA A 147 6.64 -4.19 -19.10
N ARG A 148 6.98 -5.44 -19.44
CA ARG A 148 7.02 -5.91 -20.83
C ARG A 148 5.66 -5.89 -21.50
N ALA A 149 4.62 -6.33 -20.81
CA ALA A 149 3.27 -6.44 -21.36
C ALA A 149 2.62 -5.07 -21.60
N SER A 150 2.84 -4.09 -20.73
CA SER A 150 2.24 -2.76 -20.86
C SER A 150 3.12 -1.74 -21.57
N GLY A 151 4.45 -1.94 -21.59
CA GLY A 151 5.41 -0.93 -22.05
C GLY A 151 5.57 0.26 -21.08
N ALA A 152 4.91 0.23 -19.92
CA ALA A 152 5.01 1.29 -18.92
C ALA A 152 6.33 1.22 -18.14
N LYS A 153 6.80 2.38 -17.67
CA LYS A 153 7.91 2.46 -16.71
C LYS A 153 7.55 1.68 -15.44
N ALA A 154 8.47 0.90 -14.90
CA ALA A 154 8.29 0.23 -13.62
C ALA A 154 9.29 0.74 -12.59
N ILE A 155 8.81 1.09 -11.40
CA ILE A 155 9.64 1.62 -10.33
C ILE A 155 9.51 0.70 -9.12
N PHE A 156 10.63 0.17 -8.63
CA PHE A 156 10.71 -0.50 -7.34
C PHE A 156 10.80 0.54 -6.22
N TRP A 157 9.81 0.57 -5.33
CA TRP A 157 9.72 1.57 -4.25
C TRP A 157 10.42 1.02 -3.01
N LEU A 158 11.73 1.28 -2.91
CA LEU A 158 12.61 0.74 -1.88
C LEU A 158 13.52 1.84 -1.33
N ASP A 159 13.42 2.12 -0.04
CA ASP A 159 14.21 3.16 0.63
C ASP A 159 15.60 2.62 1.02
N CYS A 160 16.66 3.16 0.41
CA CYS A 160 18.02 2.77 0.75
C CYS A 160 18.46 3.13 2.18
N ASN A 161 17.65 3.90 2.93
CA ASN A 161 17.89 4.19 4.34
C ASN A 161 17.18 3.20 5.29
N ARG A 162 16.34 2.29 4.77
CA ARG A 162 15.72 1.21 5.54
C ARG A 162 16.54 -0.08 5.38
N ALA A 163 16.99 -0.66 6.49
CA ALA A 163 17.77 -1.90 6.48
C ALA A 163 17.06 -3.06 5.77
N HIS A 164 15.74 -3.17 5.91
CA HIS A 164 14.93 -4.15 5.17
C HIS A 164 15.03 -3.91 3.66
N ASP A 165 14.68 -2.71 3.20
CA ASP A 165 14.66 -2.34 1.79
C ASP A 165 16.06 -2.41 1.17
N LEU A 166 17.13 -2.10 1.89
CA LEU A 166 18.51 -2.33 1.44
C LEU A 166 18.77 -3.79 1.05
N ASN A 167 18.30 -4.74 1.84
CA ASN A 167 18.40 -6.16 1.51
C ASN A 167 17.51 -6.51 0.30
N MET A 168 16.32 -5.91 0.21
CA MET A 168 15.43 -6.08 -0.94
C MET A 168 16.05 -5.55 -2.24
N ILE A 169 16.71 -4.39 -2.21
CA ILE A 169 17.44 -3.81 -3.34
C ILE A 169 18.53 -4.76 -3.83
N GLN A 170 19.27 -5.40 -2.91
CA GLN A 170 20.29 -6.39 -3.29
C GLN A 170 19.64 -7.60 -3.99
N LYS A 171 18.49 -8.07 -3.51
CA LYS A 171 17.74 -9.17 -4.14
C LYS A 171 17.22 -8.77 -5.52
N VAL A 172 16.63 -7.59 -5.67
CA VAL A 172 16.19 -7.05 -6.96
C VAL A 172 17.36 -6.97 -7.94
N LYS A 173 18.49 -6.38 -7.53
CA LYS A 173 19.71 -6.31 -8.37
C LYS A 173 20.27 -7.67 -8.75
N LYS A 174 20.09 -8.70 -7.90
CA LYS A 174 20.50 -10.08 -8.19
C LYS A 174 19.56 -10.78 -9.18
N TYR A 175 18.24 -10.58 -9.07
CA TYR A 175 17.25 -11.31 -9.84
C TYR A 175 16.87 -10.63 -11.15
N LEU A 176 16.91 -9.30 -11.22
CA LEU A 176 16.57 -8.55 -12.42
C LEU A 176 17.38 -8.96 -13.66
N PRO A 177 18.72 -9.21 -13.59
CA PRO A 177 19.51 -9.69 -14.72
C PRO A 177 19.18 -11.11 -15.21
N GLN A 178 18.35 -11.86 -14.48
CA GLN A 178 17.91 -13.21 -14.87
C GLN A 178 16.71 -13.18 -15.81
N HIS A 179 16.20 -11.97 -16.12
CA HIS A 179 15.11 -11.75 -17.05
C HIS A 179 15.57 -10.86 -18.21
N ASN A 180 14.90 -10.97 -19.36
CA ASN A 180 15.14 -10.04 -20.46
C ASN A 180 14.54 -8.67 -20.13
N THR A 181 15.40 -7.70 -19.80
CA THR A 181 15.04 -6.30 -19.53
C THR A 181 15.38 -5.35 -20.67
N GLU A 182 15.84 -5.85 -21.82
CA GLU A 182 16.16 -5.02 -22.98
C GLU A 182 14.94 -4.20 -23.42
N GLY A 183 15.11 -2.88 -23.55
CA GLY A 183 14.02 -1.97 -23.93
C GLY A 183 12.97 -1.71 -22.84
N LEU A 184 13.18 -2.17 -21.59
CA LEU A 184 12.33 -1.81 -20.45
C LEU A 184 12.92 -0.64 -19.67
N ASP A 185 12.07 0.26 -19.22
CA ASP A 185 12.41 1.31 -18.27
C ASP A 185 12.09 0.85 -16.84
N ILE A 186 13.10 0.33 -16.14
CA ILE A 186 12.98 -0.20 -14.78
C ILE A 186 13.96 0.52 -13.85
N GLU A 187 13.46 1.13 -12.79
CA GLU A 187 14.25 1.87 -11.81
C GLU A 187 13.97 1.43 -10.37
N ILE A 188 14.87 1.78 -9.47
CA ILE A 188 14.71 1.63 -8.02
C ILE A 188 14.78 3.03 -7.41
N MET A 189 13.76 3.42 -6.65
CA MET A 189 13.66 4.73 -6.00
C MET A 189 13.09 4.60 -4.59
N GLY A 190 13.42 5.55 -3.71
CA GLY A 190 12.75 5.65 -2.41
C GLY A 190 11.25 5.90 -2.59
N PRO A 191 10.39 5.45 -1.65
CA PRO A 191 8.94 5.56 -1.79
C PRO A 191 8.43 6.99 -2.05
N VAL A 192 9.08 8.00 -1.46
CA VAL A 192 8.70 9.42 -1.63
C VAL A 192 9.04 9.90 -3.04
N GLU A 193 10.27 9.65 -3.51
CA GLU A 193 10.68 10.03 -4.87
C GLU A 193 9.87 9.27 -5.93
N ALA A 194 9.60 7.98 -5.70
CA ALA A 194 8.80 7.16 -6.59
C ALA A 194 7.34 7.65 -6.67
N CYS A 195 6.74 8.01 -5.53
CA CYS A 195 5.41 8.61 -5.49
C CYS A 195 5.36 9.92 -6.27
N ARG A 196 6.32 10.83 -6.03
CA ARG A 196 6.44 12.10 -6.76
C ARG A 196 6.48 11.89 -8.27
N LEU A 197 7.40 11.04 -8.74
CA LEU A 197 7.57 10.77 -10.17
C LEU A 197 6.32 10.12 -10.78
N SER A 198 5.67 9.19 -10.06
CA SER A 198 4.42 8.59 -10.51
C SER A 198 3.29 9.61 -10.60
N CYS A 199 3.15 10.51 -9.63
CA CYS A 199 2.15 11.59 -9.67
C CYS A 199 2.41 12.56 -10.83
N ASP A 200 3.65 12.97 -11.03
CA ASP A 200 4.04 13.88 -12.12
C ASP A 200 3.74 13.25 -13.49
N ARG A 201 4.12 11.98 -13.67
CA ARG A 201 3.82 11.22 -14.90
C ARG A 201 2.32 11.01 -15.10
N ALA A 202 1.58 10.70 -14.04
CA ALA A 202 0.13 10.54 -14.13
C ALA A 202 -0.54 11.85 -14.60
N ARG A 203 -0.09 13.02 -14.14
CA ARG A 203 -0.59 14.32 -14.64
C ARG A 203 -0.28 14.57 -16.11
N GLU A 204 0.79 13.98 -16.62
CA GLU A 204 1.16 14.03 -18.04
C GLU A 204 0.43 12.96 -18.89
N GLY A 205 -0.51 12.21 -18.32
CA GLY A 205 -1.21 11.13 -19.03
C GLY A 205 -0.35 9.87 -19.23
N LYS A 206 0.71 9.69 -18.44
CA LYS A 206 1.67 8.58 -18.59
C LYS A 206 1.56 7.58 -17.46
N ASP A 207 1.59 6.31 -17.82
CA ASP A 207 1.48 5.21 -16.87
C ASP A 207 2.80 4.88 -16.17
N THR A 208 2.72 4.45 -14.92
CA THR A 208 3.88 4.02 -14.12
C THR A 208 3.53 2.85 -13.22
N ILE A 209 4.14 1.68 -13.41
CA ILE A 209 3.96 0.53 -12.52
C ILE A 209 4.71 0.79 -11.21
N SER A 210 3.97 0.79 -10.11
CA SER A 210 4.55 0.73 -8.76
C SER A 210 4.86 -0.72 -8.40
N VAL A 211 6.12 -1.03 -8.09
CA VAL A 211 6.57 -2.36 -7.70
C VAL A 211 6.98 -2.29 -6.23
N THR A 212 6.15 -2.83 -5.33
CA THR A 212 6.21 -2.48 -3.91
C THR A 212 6.19 -3.70 -2.98
N GLY A 213 6.60 -3.47 -1.72
CA GLY A 213 6.31 -4.38 -0.61
C GLY A 213 4.81 -4.50 -0.31
N ASN A 214 4.46 -5.30 0.68
CA ASN A 214 3.11 -5.73 1.00
C ASN A 214 2.23 -4.57 1.51
N VAL A 215 2.75 -3.74 2.41
CA VAL A 215 2.00 -2.58 2.93
C VAL A 215 1.76 -1.54 1.85
N LEU A 216 2.78 -1.20 1.07
CA LEU A 216 2.64 -0.23 -0.02
C LEU A 216 1.79 -0.77 -1.19
N ARG A 217 1.69 -2.10 -1.37
CA ARG A 217 0.70 -2.68 -2.28
C ARG A 217 -0.68 -2.22 -1.86
N ASP A 218 -1.04 -2.48 -0.61
CA ASP A 218 -2.34 -2.12 -0.03
C ASP A 218 -2.64 -0.62 -0.24
N TYR A 219 -1.70 0.23 0.18
CA TYR A 219 -1.89 1.68 0.12
C TYR A 219 -2.00 2.21 -1.31
N ASN A 220 -1.16 1.73 -2.23
CA ASN A 220 -1.18 2.21 -3.61
C ASN A 220 -2.42 1.71 -4.37
N THR A 221 -2.91 0.50 -4.07
CA THR A 221 -4.11 -0.06 -4.71
C THR A 221 -5.41 0.55 -4.22
N ASP A 222 -5.42 1.27 -3.10
CA ASP A 222 -6.50 2.19 -2.75
C ASP A 222 -6.25 3.61 -3.25
N LEU A 223 -5.04 4.15 -3.04
CA LEU A 223 -4.72 5.55 -3.32
C LEU A 223 -4.98 5.94 -4.77
N PHE A 224 -4.34 5.27 -5.71
CA PHE A 224 -4.42 5.66 -7.11
C PHE A 224 -5.81 5.33 -7.71
N PRO A 225 -6.41 4.15 -7.49
CA PRO A 225 -7.77 3.87 -7.98
C PRO A 225 -8.85 4.79 -7.40
N ILE A 226 -8.76 5.22 -6.15
CA ILE A 226 -9.71 6.19 -5.60
C ILE A 226 -9.57 7.57 -6.27
N ILE A 227 -8.35 7.96 -6.65
CA ILE A 227 -8.11 9.20 -7.40
C ILE A 227 -8.57 9.05 -8.86
N GLU A 228 -8.23 7.94 -9.53
CA GLU A 228 -8.49 7.66 -10.94
C GLU A 228 -9.96 7.33 -11.23
N LEU A 229 -10.55 6.41 -10.46
CA LEU A 229 -11.85 5.80 -10.73
C LEU A 229 -12.92 6.21 -9.72
N GLY A 230 -12.50 6.91 -8.66
CA GLY A 230 -13.38 7.28 -7.56
C GLY A 230 -13.71 6.14 -6.59
N THR A 231 -13.15 4.95 -6.80
CA THR A 231 -13.29 3.76 -5.96
C THR A 231 -12.21 2.72 -6.32
N SER A 232 -11.73 1.97 -5.34
CA SER A 232 -10.81 0.83 -5.52
C SER A 232 -11.52 -0.49 -5.84
N ALA A 233 -12.86 -0.52 -5.84
CA ALA A 233 -13.65 -1.71 -6.17
C ALA A 233 -13.65 -2.05 -7.68
N LYS A 234 -13.24 -1.11 -8.55
CA LYS A 234 -13.25 -1.26 -10.01
C LYS A 234 -11.88 -1.66 -10.57
N MET A 235 -11.20 -2.56 -9.87
CA MET A 235 -9.82 -2.97 -10.16
C MET A 235 -9.74 -4.46 -10.48
N LEU A 236 -8.80 -4.83 -11.35
CA LEU A 236 -8.35 -6.21 -11.49
C LEU A 236 -7.29 -6.50 -10.42
N SER A 237 -7.57 -7.45 -9.53
CA SER A 237 -6.60 -7.96 -8.55
C SER A 237 -6.34 -9.43 -8.84
N ILE A 238 -5.23 -9.70 -9.54
CA ILE A 238 -4.86 -11.03 -10.04
C ILE A 238 -3.67 -11.54 -9.23
N VAL A 239 -3.81 -12.75 -8.70
CA VAL A 239 -2.80 -13.42 -7.86
C VAL A 239 -2.38 -14.73 -8.54
N PRO A 240 -1.32 -14.71 -9.35
CA PRO A 240 -0.68 -15.94 -9.82
C PRO A 240 -0.13 -16.72 -8.63
N MET A 241 -0.69 -17.89 -8.35
CA MET A 241 -0.22 -18.69 -7.23
C MET A 241 1.11 -19.36 -7.57
N LEU A 242 2.02 -19.43 -6.60
CA LEU A 242 3.32 -20.11 -6.76
C LEU A 242 3.17 -21.58 -7.19
N ALA A 243 2.05 -22.23 -6.86
CA ALA A 243 1.75 -23.61 -7.24
C ALA A 243 1.15 -23.76 -8.66
N GLY A 244 1.02 -22.68 -9.43
CA GLY A 244 0.52 -22.69 -10.81
C GLY A 244 -0.99 -22.45 -10.96
N GLY A 245 -1.73 -22.25 -9.86
CA GLY A 245 -3.13 -21.80 -9.87
C GLY A 245 -3.27 -20.28 -10.00
N GLY A 246 -4.51 -19.79 -10.02
CA GLY A 246 -4.83 -18.36 -9.99
C GLY A 246 -5.88 -18.06 -8.93
N MET A 247 -5.71 -16.95 -8.22
CA MET A 247 -6.77 -16.34 -7.40
C MET A 247 -7.07 -14.96 -7.96
N TYR A 248 -8.35 -14.62 -8.02
CA TYR A 248 -8.85 -13.37 -8.59
C TYR A 248 -9.71 -12.70 -7.53
N GLU A 249 -9.21 -11.60 -6.98
CA GLU A 249 -9.95 -10.81 -6.00
C GLU A 249 -10.83 -9.80 -6.73
N THR A 250 -12.04 -9.57 -6.21
CA THR A 250 -13.10 -8.83 -6.89
C THR A 250 -12.95 -7.31 -6.78
N GLY A 251 -11.72 -6.81 -6.70
CA GLY A 251 -11.35 -5.42 -6.41
C GLY A 251 -10.26 -5.33 -5.34
N ALA A 252 -9.82 -4.11 -5.02
CA ALA A 252 -8.81 -3.85 -3.99
C ALA A 252 -9.39 -3.25 -2.69
N GLY A 253 -10.67 -2.89 -2.68
CA GLY A 253 -11.31 -2.27 -1.51
C GLY A 253 -11.86 -3.26 -0.47
N GLY A 254 -12.35 -2.73 0.65
CA GLY A 254 -12.97 -3.49 1.73
C GLY A 254 -14.47 -3.81 1.55
N SER A 255 -15.11 -4.31 2.61
CA SER A 255 -16.52 -4.75 2.62
C SER A 255 -17.57 -3.61 2.73
N ALA A 256 -17.14 -2.35 2.72
CA ALA A 256 -17.99 -1.16 2.70
C ALA A 256 -19.16 -1.17 3.74
N PRO A 257 -18.89 -1.15 5.06
CA PRO A 257 -19.93 -1.29 6.11
C PRO A 257 -21.05 -0.25 6.02
N LYS A 258 -20.75 0.96 5.54
CA LYS A 258 -21.75 2.03 5.30
C LYS A 258 -22.78 1.69 4.20
N HIS A 259 -22.56 0.64 3.40
CA HIS A 259 -23.56 0.13 2.46
C HIS A 259 -24.62 -0.70 3.21
N VAL A 260 -24.21 -1.45 4.23
CA VAL A 260 -25.12 -2.24 5.06
C VAL A 260 -26.05 -1.33 5.86
N GLU A 261 -25.52 -0.22 6.42
CA GLU A 261 -26.35 0.78 7.09
C GLU A 261 -27.47 1.30 6.17
N GLN A 262 -27.15 1.72 4.95
CA GLN A 262 -28.14 2.19 3.97
C GLN A 262 -29.14 1.11 3.56
N LEU A 263 -28.67 -0.12 3.34
CA LEU A 263 -29.54 -1.23 2.97
C LEU A 263 -30.57 -1.52 4.07
N VAL A 264 -30.15 -1.51 5.34
CA VAL A 264 -31.06 -1.76 6.47
C VAL A 264 -32.01 -0.59 6.70
N GLU A 265 -31.56 0.65 6.55
CA GLU A 265 -32.36 1.86 6.82
C GLU A 265 -33.37 2.16 5.69
N GLU A 266 -33.01 1.98 4.43
CA GLU A 266 -33.84 2.40 3.29
C GLU A 266 -33.95 1.38 2.15
N ASN A 267 -33.50 0.14 2.34
CA ASN A 267 -33.56 -0.94 1.34
C ASN A 267 -32.87 -0.58 0.00
N HIS A 268 -31.78 0.19 0.06
CA HIS A 268 -30.97 0.55 -1.10
C HIS A 268 -29.52 0.10 -0.92
N LEU A 269 -29.04 -0.77 -1.82
CA LEU A 269 -27.66 -1.26 -1.84
C LEU A 269 -26.88 -0.58 -2.97
N ARG A 270 -26.01 0.37 -2.62
CA ARG A 270 -25.12 1.08 -3.55
C ARG A 270 -23.77 0.36 -3.81
N TRP A 271 -23.70 -0.95 -3.59
CA TRP A 271 -22.53 -1.76 -3.93
C TRP A 271 -22.40 -1.90 -5.45
N ASP A 272 -21.19 -1.77 -5.97
CA ASP A 272 -20.91 -1.92 -7.40
C ASP A 272 -20.14 -3.22 -7.62
N SER A 273 -20.82 -4.22 -8.20
CA SER A 273 -20.28 -5.57 -8.44
C SER A 273 -19.38 -5.67 -9.68
N LEU A 274 -18.95 -4.56 -10.30
CA LEU A 274 -18.08 -4.61 -11.48
C LEU A 274 -16.82 -5.45 -11.26
N GLY A 275 -16.20 -5.37 -10.08
CA GLY A 275 -15.02 -6.16 -9.76
C GLY A 275 -15.28 -7.68 -9.73
N GLU A 276 -16.49 -8.12 -9.38
CA GLU A 276 -16.89 -9.53 -9.45
C GLU A 276 -16.99 -10.01 -10.91
N TYR A 277 -17.53 -9.17 -11.80
CA TYR A 277 -17.60 -9.48 -13.23
C TYR A 277 -16.21 -9.49 -13.88
N LEU A 278 -15.33 -8.58 -13.48
CA LEU A 278 -13.95 -8.52 -13.94
C LEU A 278 -13.13 -9.73 -13.50
N ALA A 279 -13.30 -10.21 -12.27
CA ALA A 279 -12.62 -11.39 -11.75
C ALA A 279 -13.11 -12.70 -12.39
N LEU A 280 -14.37 -12.72 -12.88
CA LEU A 280 -14.97 -13.88 -13.51
C LEU A 280 -14.53 -14.08 -14.97
N ALA A 281 -14.25 -12.99 -15.69
CA ALA A 281 -13.89 -12.98 -17.12
C ALA A 281 -12.45 -13.46 -17.39
#